data_AF-A0A259E855-F1
#
_entry.id   AF-A0A259E855-F1
#
_cell.length_a   1.000
_cell.length_b   1.000
_cell.length_c   1.000
_cell.angle_alpha   90.00
_cell.angle_beta   90.00
_cell.angle_gamma   90.00
#
_symmetry.space_group_name_H-M   'P 1'
#
loop_
_entity.id
_entity.type
_entity.pdbx_description
1 polymer ?
#
loop_
_entity_poly.entity_id
_entity_poly.type
_entity_poly.pdbx_seq_one_letter_code
_entity_poly.pdbx_strand_id
1 'polypeptide(L)' 'MNVKIVATKGCSHCLGLQHELRDMGVVCEVLFVEDHPDVVATHGIRHSPNILVNDKVVFRGQPSPRELRHFFGKV' A
#
# COMPACT_ATOMS: atom_id res chain seq x y z
N MET A 1 -12.82 2.91 4.60
CA MET A 1 -11.83 3.33 3.58
C MET A 1 -11.33 2.07 2.88
N ASN A 2 -11.26 2.03 1.55
CA ASN A 2 -10.70 0.88 0.85
C ASN A 2 -9.18 1.10 0.69
N VAL A 3 -8.37 0.40 1.48
CA VAL A 3 -6.91 0.54 1.48
C VAL A 3 -6.29 -0.73 0.92
N LYS A 4 -5.41 -0.59 -0.07
CA LYS A 4 -4.70 -1.70 -0.70
C LYS A 4 -3.21 -1.42 -0.71
N ILE A 5 -2.41 -2.42 -0.35
CA ILE A 5 -0.97 -2.44 -0.63
C ILE A 5 -0.77 -3.19 -1.94
N VAL A 6 -0.10 -2.56 -2.91
CA VAL A 6 0.31 -3.21 -4.15
C VAL A 6 1.80 -3.51 -4.08
N ALA A 7 2.16 -4.79 -4.06
CA ALA A 7 3.54 -5.25 -3.87
C ALA A 7 3.86 -6.50 -4.69
N THR A 8 5.13 -6.86 -4.79
CA THR A 8 5.55 -8.18 -5.27
C THR A 8 5.50 -9.20 -4.13
N LYS A 9 5.34 -10.49 -4.45
CA LYS A 9 5.36 -11.58 -3.45
C LYS A 9 6.68 -11.62 -2.66
N GLY A 10 7.78 -11.21 -3.28
CA GLY A 10 9.11 -11.10 -2.66
C GLY A 10 9.40 -9.78 -1.94
N CYS A 11 8.42 -8.87 -1.79
CA CYS A 11 8.66 -7.55 -1.22
C CYS A 11 8.89 -7.61 0.30
N SER A 12 10.15 -7.48 0.72
CA SER A 12 10.55 -7.45 2.15
C SER A 12 9.87 -6.33 2.94
N HIS A 13 9.56 -5.20 2.31
CA HIS A 13 8.95 -4.03 2.94
C HIS A 13 7.43 -4.14 3.11
N CYS A 14 6.76 -5.06 2.40
CA CYS A 14 5.31 -5.19 2.43
C CYS A 14 4.81 -5.62 3.81
N LEU A 15 5.52 -6.54 4.47
CA LEU A 15 5.13 -7.05 5.78
C LEU A 15 5.19 -5.95 6.86
N GLY A 16 6.27 -5.18 6.88
CA GLY A 16 6.42 -4.05 7.80
C GLY A 16 5.33 -3.01 7.60
N LEU A 17 5.05 -2.66 6.34
CA LEU A 17 4.00 -1.70 6.01
C LEU A 17 2.61 -2.19 6.41
N GLN A 18 2.31 -3.48 6.24
CA GLN A 18 1.05 -4.08 6.67
C GLN A 18 0.91 -4.03 8.20
N HIS A 19 1.99 -4.32 8.94
CA HIS A 19 2.00 -4.23 10.40
C HIS A 19 1.75 -2.79 10.86
N GLU A 20 2.45 -1.80 10.29
CA GLU A 20 2.24 -0.40 10.64
C GLU A 20 0.79 0.04 10.42
N LEU A 21 0.20 -0.27 9.25
CA LEU A 21 -1.20 0.03 8.97
C LEU A 21 -2.15 -0.65 9.96
N ARG A 22 -1.90 -1.93 10.28
CA ARG A 22 -2.70 -2.67 11.26
C ARG A 22 -2.63 -2.05 12.65
N ASP A 23 -1.45 -1.64 13.10
CA ASP A 23 -1.23 -1.01 14.41
C ASP A 23 -1.96 0.34 14.52
N MET A 24 -2.20 1.01 13.38
CA MET A 24 -3.04 2.21 13.29
C MET A 24 -4.54 1.92 13.17
N GLY A 25 -4.96 0.64 13.20
CA GLY A 25 -6.36 0.23 13.01
C GLY A 25 -6.83 0.30 11.56
N VAL A 26 -5.91 0.45 10.60
CA VAL A 26 -6.22 0.52 9.17
C VAL A 26 -6.23 -0.89 8.59
N VAL A 27 -7.42 -1.38 8.25
CA VAL A 27 -7.59 -2.63 7.50
C VAL A 27 -7.13 -2.40 6.07
N CYS A 28 -6.18 -3.21 5.60
CA CYS A 28 -5.70 -3.18 4.22
C CYS A 28 -5.69 -4.57 3.59
N GLU A 29 -6.00 -4.60 2.30
CA GLU A 29 -5.82 -5.76 1.42
C GLU A 29 -4.43 -5.70 0.78
N VAL A 30 -3.81 -6.85 0.50
CA VAL A 30 -2.56 -6.91 -0.27
C VAL A 30 -2.86 -7.48 -1.65
N LEU A 31 -2.55 -6.71 -2.69
CA LEU A 31 -2.60 -7.16 -4.07
C LEU A 31 -1.18 -7.43 -4.55
N PHE A 32 -0.92 -8.68 -4.91
CA PHE A 32 0.34 -9.07 -5.51
C PHE A 32 0.34 -8.77 -7.00
N VAL A 33 1.33 -8.02 -7.47
CA VAL A 33 1.43 -7.64 -8.90
C VAL A 33 1.56 -8.84 -9.82
N GLU A 34 2.10 -9.95 -9.31
CA GLU A 34 2.20 -11.23 -10.02
C GLU A 34 0.82 -11.84 -10.33
N ASP A 35 -0.17 -11.58 -9.47
CA ASP A 35 -1.54 -12.08 -9.62
C ASP A 35 -2.47 -11.01 -10.25
N HIS A 36 -2.09 -9.73 -10.17
CA HIS A 36 -2.86 -8.57 -10.62
C HIS A 36 -2.03 -7.63 -11.52
N PRO A 37 -1.60 -8.07 -12.71
CA PRO A 37 -0.80 -7.24 -13.63
C PRO A 37 -1.57 -6.03 -14.19
N ASP A 38 -2.90 -6.10 -14.21
CA ASP A 38 -3.82 -5.03 -14.61
C ASP A 38 -3.72 -3.80 -13.69
N VAL A 39 -3.54 -4.01 -12.39
CA VAL A 39 -3.35 -2.94 -11.40
C VAL A 39 -2.05 -2.19 -11.68
N VAL A 40 -1.00 -2.88 -12.10
CA VAL A 40 0.28 -2.27 -12.47
C VAL A 40 0.13 -1.36 -13.67
N ALA A 41 -0.54 -1.85 -14.72
CA ALA A 41 -0.78 -1.10 -15.95
C ALA A 41 -1.66 0.13 -15.69
N THR A 42 -2.78 -0.04 -14.99
CA THR A 42 -3.78 1.00 -14.71
C THR A 42 -3.17 2.18 -13.94
N HIS A 43 -2.28 1.91 -12.99
CA HIS A 43 -1.71 2.94 -12.10
C HIS A 43 -0.26 3.34 -12.44
N GLY A 44 0.32 2.77 -13.51
CA GLY A 44 1.71 3.01 -13.89
C GLY A 44 2.68 2.69 -12.75
N ILE A 45 2.46 1.56 -12.08
CA ILE A 45 3.32 1.11 -10.98
C ILE A 45 4.60 0.54 -11.57
N ARG A 46 5.77 0.96 -11.05
CA ARG A 46 7.08 0.51 -11.53
C ARG A 46 7.96 -0.10 -10.44
N HIS A 47 7.59 0.11 -9.18
CA HIS A 47 8.32 -0.34 -7.99
C HIS A 47 7.32 -0.72 -6.90
N SER A 48 7.70 -1.63 -6.01
CA SER A 48 6.92 -2.04 -4.84
C SER A 48 7.54 -1.52 -3.53
N PRO A 49 6.75 -1.30 -2.46
CA PRO A 49 5.29 -1.34 -2.42
C PRO A 49 4.67 0.00 -2.87
N ASN A 50 3.34 0.01 -3.09
CA ASN A 50 2.54 1.23 -3.22
C ASN A 50 1.30 1.10 -2.34
N ILE A 51 0.72 2.22 -1.94
CA ILE A 51 -0.56 2.24 -1.22
C ILE A 51 -1.60 2.91 -2.09
N LEU A 52 -2.71 2.22 -2.27
CA LEU A 52 -3.90 2.73 -2.92
C LEU A 52 -4.98 2.97 -1.86
N VAL A 53 -5.65 4.11 -1.96
CA VAL A 53 -6.83 4.43 -1.16
C VAL A 53 -7.96 4.79 -2.10
N ASN A 54 -9.04 4.02 -2.05
CA ASN A 54 -10.18 4.13 -2.97
C ASN A 54 -9.69 4.16 -4.44
N ASP A 55 -8.84 3.19 -4.79
CA ASP A 55 -8.24 3.00 -6.12
C ASP A 55 -7.39 4.17 -6.64
N LYS A 56 -6.93 5.05 -5.75
CA LYS A 56 -5.95 6.10 -6.06
C LYS A 56 -4.64 5.83 -5.36
N VAL A 57 -3.54 5.89 -6.11
CA VAL A 57 -2.18 5.79 -5.55
C VAL A 57 -1.94 7.00 -4.66
N VAL A 58 -1.78 6.77 -3.35
CA VAL A 58 -1.49 7.81 -2.36
C VAL A 58 -0.04 7.78 -1.90
N PHE A 59 0.61 6.62 -1.97
CA PHE A 59 2.04 6.47 -1.71
C PHE A 59 2.70 5.59 -2.76
N ARG A 60 3.87 6.02 -3.23
CA ARG A 60 4.78 5.24 -4.07
C ARG A 60 6.05 4.93 -3.27
N GLY A 61 6.30 3.65 -2.98
CA GLY A 61 7.35 3.21 -2.07
C GLY A 61 6.86 2.96 -0.64
N GLN A 62 7.80 2.87 0.30
CA GLN A 62 7.52 2.69 1.72
C GLN A 62 7.47 4.07 2.42
N PRO A 63 6.28 4.58 2.77
CA PRO A 63 6.18 5.79 3.57
C PRO A 63 6.70 5.56 4.99
N SER A 64 7.14 6.64 5.63
CA SER A 64 7.50 6.60 7.05
C SER A 64 6.28 6.47 7.96
N PRO A 65 6.44 5.96 9.18
CA PRO A 65 5.35 5.90 10.16
C PRO A 65 4.70 7.26 10.45
N ARG A 66 5.47 8.36 10.34
CA ARG A 66 4.95 9.72 10.53
C ARG A 66 4.03 10.15 9.38
N GLU A 67 4.40 9.83 8.14
CA GLU A 67 3.58 10.13 6.97
C GLU A 67 2.28 9.33 6.98
N LEU A 68 2.35 8.04 7.34
CA LEU A 68 1.16 7.21 7.48
C LEU A 68 0.22 7.77 8.55
N ARG A 69 0.72 8.11 9.75
CA ARG A 69 -0.10 8.73 10.80
C ARG A 69 -0.69 10.07 10.37
N HIS A 70 0.05 10.89 9.64
CA HIS A 70 -0.47 12.16 9.14
C HIS A 70 -1.63 11.95 8.14
N PHE A 71 -1.51 10.93 7.29
CA PHE A 71 -2.52 10.63 6.28
C PHE A 71 -3.76 9.96 6.87
N PHE A 72 -3.58 8.92 7.68
CA PHE A 72 -4.67 8.11 8.25
C PHE A 72 -5.22 8.65 9.58
N GLY A 73 -4.48 9.48 10.32
CA GLY A 73 -4.93 10.09 11.57
C GLY A 73 -5.85 11.30 11.42
N LYS A 74 -6.18 11.69 10.19
CA LYS A 74 -7.16 12.74 9.86
C LYS A 74 -8.55 12.18 9.55
N VAL A 75 -8.81 10.90 9.85
CA VAL A 75 -10.05 10.18 9.53
C VAL A 75 -10.85 9.92 10.79
#